data_AF-A0A7C0YMW5-F1
#
_entry.id   AF-A0A7C0YMW5-F1
#
_cell.length_a   1.000
_cell.length_b   1.000
_cell.length_c   1.000
_cell.angle_alpha   90.00
_cell.angle_beta   90.00
_cell.angle_gamma   90.00
#
_symmetry.space_group_name_H-M   'P 1'
#
loop_
_entity.id
_entity.type
_entity.pdbx_description
1 polymer ?
#
loop_
_entity_poly.entity_id
_entity_poly.type
_entity_poly.pdbx_seq_one_letter_code
_entity_poly.pdbx_strand_id
1 'polypeptide(L)'
;MAGTVSKIVSFNYEEEFVEDMEEVMERFTYLASRYGVNVIEGVLLWDYIGIRDDEGIKVFRIGEFPYIEGILKVDLDMLKILEQYFDEMESKWEDLTTDEINYFVEMLNDALGEHRVYYEAYDLGLERNEAYVILNIKGLYYLENVVDSEDRHVLDEAVSILTKYM
;
A
#
# COMPACT_ATOMS: atom_id res chain seq x y z
N MET A 1 -14.50 -11.23 -11.48
CA MET A 1 -13.02 -11.24 -11.34
C MET A 1 -12.32 -11.77 -12.59
N ALA A 2 -12.72 -11.33 -13.79
CA ALA A 2 -11.96 -11.62 -15.02
C ALA A 2 -11.52 -10.26 -15.54
N GLY A 3 -10.22 -9.95 -15.51
CA GLY A 3 -9.68 -8.67 -15.96
C GLY A 3 -8.74 -7.96 -14.97
N THR A 4 -8.68 -8.40 -13.72
CA THR A 4 -7.69 -7.94 -12.74
C THR A 4 -6.44 -8.80 -12.86
N VAL A 5 -5.27 -8.16 -12.87
CA VAL A 5 -3.95 -8.78 -12.76
C VAL A 5 -3.28 -8.19 -11.54
N SER A 6 -2.66 -9.05 -10.74
CA SER A 6 -1.76 -8.61 -9.67
C SER A 6 -0.32 -8.95 -10.02
N LYS A 7 0.60 -8.10 -9.58
CA LYS A 7 2.04 -8.27 -9.84
C LYS A 7 2.85 -7.69 -8.68
N ILE A 8 3.91 -8.40 -8.30
CA ILE A 8 4.96 -7.86 -7.45
C ILE A 8 5.91 -7.07 -8.36
N VAL A 9 6.19 -5.83 -7.98
CA VAL A 9 7.14 -4.95 -8.64
C VAL A 9 8.23 -4.58 -7.65
N SER A 10 9.47 -4.56 -8.10
CA SER A 10 10.61 -4.16 -7.29
C SER A 10 11.03 -2.74 -7.69
N PHE A 11 11.46 -1.95 -6.71
CA PHE A 11 11.95 -0.59 -6.92
C PHE A 11 13.30 -0.38 -6.22
N ASN A 12 14.09 0.59 -6.69
CA ASN A 12 15.40 0.89 -6.10
C ASN A 12 15.34 2.04 -5.09
N TYR A 13 14.45 3.01 -5.33
CA TYR A 13 14.28 4.20 -4.53
C TYR A 13 12.81 4.31 -4.15
N GLU A 14 12.52 4.12 -2.87
CA GLU A 14 11.16 4.06 -2.35
C GLU A 14 10.43 5.40 -2.49
N GLU A 15 11.11 6.52 -2.20
CA GLU A 15 10.54 7.86 -2.35
C GLU A 15 10.10 8.12 -3.81
N GLU A 16 10.96 7.80 -4.79
CA GLU A 16 10.62 7.92 -6.21
C GLU A 16 9.44 7.02 -6.59
N PHE A 17 9.41 5.78 -6.09
CA PHE A 17 8.31 4.85 -6.35
C PHE A 17 6.98 5.37 -5.79
N VAL A 18 6.98 5.88 -4.57
CA VAL A 18 5.77 6.43 -3.93
C VAL A 18 5.28 7.65 -4.69
N GLU A 19 6.16 8.59 -5.04
CA GLU A 19 5.81 9.77 -5.84
C GLU A 19 5.22 9.38 -7.21
N ASP A 20 5.86 8.43 -7.91
CA ASP A 20 5.38 7.91 -9.19
C ASP A 20 4.00 7.23 -9.03
N MET A 21 3.76 6.49 -7.95
CA MET A 21 2.48 5.81 -7.70
C MET A 21 1.37 6.78 -7.32
N GLU A 22 1.65 7.79 -6.51
CA GLU A 22 0.71 8.89 -6.25
C GLU A 22 0.34 9.58 -7.57
N GLU A 23 1.35 9.91 -8.38
CA GLU A 23 1.16 10.57 -9.67
C GLU A 23 0.27 9.76 -10.63
N VAL A 24 0.47 8.43 -10.68
CA VAL A 24 -0.35 7.52 -11.48
C VAL A 24 -1.76 7.39 -10.91
N MET A 25 -1.91 7.28 -9.59
CA MET A 25 -3.20 7.18 -8.93
C MET A 25 -4.05 8.44 -9.14
N GLU A 26 -3.44 9.63 -9.08
CA GLU A 26 -4.12 10.89 -9.38
C GLU A 26 -4.64 10.93 -10.81
N ARG A 27 -3.79 10.56 -11.79
CA ARG A 27 -4.17 10.52 -13.22
C ARG A 27 -5.28 9.53 -13.48
N PHE A 28 -5.21 8.31 -12.94
CA PHE A 28 -6.30 7.35 -13.11
C PHE A 28 -7.55 7.71 -12.35
N THR A 29 -7.45 8.42 -11.22
CA THR A 29 -8.63 8.96 -10.52
C THR A 29 -9.31 10.05 -11.36
N TYR A 30 -8.52 10.93 -11.98
CA TYR A 30 -9.02 11.90 -12.94
C TYR A 30 -9.76 11.20 -14.11
N LEU A 31 -9.11 10.24 -14.76
CA LEU A 31 -9.72 9.49 -15.86
C LEU A 31 -10.95 8.71 -15.42
N ALA A 32 -10.94 8.10 -14.23
CA ALA A 32 -12.08 7.39 -13.66
C ALA A 32 -13.27 8.33 -13.43
N SER A 33 -13.03 9.56 -12.98
CA SER A 33 -14.08 10.56 -12.78
C SER A 33 -14.79 10.96 -14.08
N ARG A 34 -14.10 10.88 -15.22
CA ARG A 34 -14.60 11.29 -16.54
C ARG A 34 -15.15 10.11 -17.36
N TYR A 35 -14.49 8.95 -17.28
CA TYR A 35 -14.74 7.77 -18.13
C TYR A 35 -15.31 6.56 -17.37
N GLY A 36 -15.39 6.64 -16.04
CA GLY A 36 -16.12 5.69 -15.19
C GLY A 36 -15.35 4.42 -14.80
N VAL A 37 -14.05 4.33 -15.07
CA VAL A 37 -13.24 3.15 -14.73
C VAL A 37 -11.89 3.55 -14.17
N ASN A 38 -11.50 2.95 -13.03
CA ASN A 38 -10.16 3.07 -12.45
C ASN A 38 -9.30 1.85 -12.85
N VAL A 39 -8.03 2.10 -13.12
CA VAL A 39 -7.04 1.07 -13.52
C VAL A 39 -6.29 0.53 -12.32
N ILE A 40 -5.97 1.36 -11.33
CA ILE A 40 -5.34 0.90 -10.09
C ILE A 40 -6.45 0.50 -9.11
N GLU A 41 -6.47 -0.79 -8.74
CA GLU A 41 -7.38 -1.32 -7.73
C GLU A 41 -6.74 -1.38 -6.34
N GLY A 42 -5.41 -1.38 -6.26
CA GLY A 42 -4.67 -1.32 -4.99
C GLY A 42 -3.16 -1.37 -5.17
N VAL A 43 -2.45 -0.79 -4.21
CA VAL A 43 -1.00 -0.87 -4.04
C VAL A 43 -0.72 -1.18 -2.57
N LEU A 44 0.12 -2.17 -2.31
CA LEU A 44 0.57 -2.54 -0.97
C LEU A 44 2.10 -2.59 -0.99
N LEU A 45 2.76 -1.74 -0.22
CA LEU A 45 4.22 -1.79 -0.06
C LEU A 45 4.62 -2.85 0.97
N TRP A 46 5.88 -3.28 0.89
CA TRP A 46 6.48 -4.25 1.81
C TRP A 46 6.40 -3.88 3.29
N ASP A 47 6.21 -2.61 3.63
CA ASP A 47 6.20 -2.05 4.98
C ASP A 47 4.80 -1.69 5.51
N TYR A 48 3.74 -2.10 4.80
CA TYR A 48 2.36 -1.81 5.20
C TYR A 48 1.89 -2.74 6.31
N ILE A 49 1.41 -2.17 7.41
CA ILE A 49 0.82 -2.89 8.54
C ILE A 49 -0.66 -2.50 8.69
N GLY A 50 -1.49 -3.49 8.96
CA GLY A 50 -2.91 -3.31 9.27
C GLY A 50 -3.17 -3.44 10.77
N ILE A 51 -3.93 -2.52 11.37
CA ILE A 51 -4.45 -2.66 12.74
C ILE A 51 -5.98 -2.67 12.69
N ARG A 52 -6.61 -3.67 13.31
CA ARG A 52 -8.06 -3.68 13.51
C ARG A 52 -8.43 -2.91 14.77
N ASP A 53 -9.19 -1.84 14.61
CA ASP A 53 -9.87 -1.11 15.69
C ASP A 53 -11.38 -1.43 15.73
N ASP A 54 -12.15 -0.70 16.53
CA ASP A 54 -13.61 -0.87 16.64
C ASP A 54 -14.39 -0.51 15.36
N GLU A 55 -13.77 0.19 14.41
CA GLU A 55 -14.39 0.62 13.15
C GLU A 55 -13.99 -0.21 11.93
N GLY A 56 -12.90 -0.96 12.02
CA GLY A 56 -12.42 -1.80 10.94
C GLY A 56 -10.91 -1.92 10.96
N ILE A 57 -10.32 -2.21 9.80
CA ILE A 57 -8.87 -2.31 9.63
C ILE A 57 -8.36 -0.98 9.09
N LYS A 58 -7.37 -0.39 9.76
CA LYS A 58 -6.60 0.75 9.28
C LYS A 58 -5.25 0.23 8.79
N VAL A 59 -4.85 0.60 7.58
CA VAL A 59 -3.58 0.18 6.98
C VAL A 59 -2.71 1.41 6.78
N PHE A 60 -1.42 1.29 7.09
CA PHE A 60 -0.47 2.40 7.11
C PHE A 60 0.97 1.88 7.01
N ARG A 61 1.91 2.78 6.79
CA ARG A 61 3.34 2.45 6.71
C ARG A 61 4.01 2.50 8.07
N ILE A 62 5.02 1.66 8.28
CA ILE A 62 5.93 1.87 9.41
C ILE A 62 6.53 3.29 9.32
N GLY A 63 6.58 4.00 10.46
CA GLY A 63 6.93 5.43 10.52
C GLY A 63 5.73 6.38 10.41
N GLU A 64 4.57 5.92 9.94
CA GLU A 64 3.33 6.72 9.93
C GLU A 64 2.48 6.55 11.19
N PHE A 65 2.90 5.68 12.12
CA PHE A 65 2.15 5.39 13.35
C PHE A 65 1.73 6.66 14.13
N PRO A 66 2.60 7.68 14.32
CA PRO A 66 2.23 8.90 15.04
C PRO A 66 1.05 9.67 14.41
N TYR A 67 0.83 9.52 13.10
CA TYR A 67 -0.26 10.21 12.40
C TYR A 67 -1.60 9.48 12.51
N ILE A 68 -1.58 8.15 12.67
CA ILE A 68 -2.79 7.33 12.77
C ILE A 68 -3.21 7.06 14.21
N GLU A 69 -2.31 7.26 15.18
CA GLU A 69 -2.56 6.96 16.59
C GLU A 69 -3.86 7.64 17.07
N GLY A 70 -4.06 8.91 16.71
CA GLY A 70 -5.26 9.68 17.04
C GLY A 70 -6.55 9.25 16.30
N ILE A 71 -6.43 8.37 15.31
CA ILE A 71 -7.54 7.85 14.50
C ILE A 71 -7.93 6.44 14.98
N LEU A 72 -6.98 5.69 15.56
CA LEU A 72 -7.21 4.34 16.06
C LEU A 72 -8.17 4.34 17.25
N LYS A 73 -9.29 3.64 17.10
CA LYS A 73 -10.26 3.44 18.18
C LYS A 73 -9.89 2.23 19.05
N VAL A 74 -8.88 2.41 19.88
CA VAL A 74 -8.38 1.42 20.86
C VAL A 74 -8.25 2.07 22.23
N ASP A 75 -8.16 1.26 23.29
CA ASP A 75 -7.91 1.79 24.63
C ASP A 75 -6.46 2.27 24.80
N LEU A 76 -6.24 3.08 25.83
CA LEU A 76 -4.94 3.71 26.09
C LEU A 76 -3.82 2.72 26.43
N ASP A 77 -4.15 1.55 26.98
CA ASP A 77 -3.12 0.56 27.32
C ASP A 77 -2.66 -0.18 26.06
N MET A 78 -3.60 -0.52 25.17
CA MET A 78 -3.26 -1.03 23.82
C MET A 78 -2.46 -0.01 23.02
N LEU A 79 -2.87 1.26 23.04
CA LEU A 79 -2.21 2.34 22.30
C LEU A 79 -0.72 2.42 22.66
N LYS A 80 -0.38 2.36 23.95
CA LYS A 80 1.00 2.38 24.44
C LYS A 80 1.81 1.17 23.99
N ILE A 81 1.19 -0.01 23.97
CA ILE A 81 1.85 -1.23 23.49
C ILE A 81 2.16 -1.09 22.00
N LEU A 82 1.20 -0.61 21.20
CA LEU A 82 1.41 -0.34 19.78
C LEU A 82 2.55 0.66 19.60
N GLU A 83 2.48 1.84 20.22
CA GLU A 83 3.49 2.90 20.15
C GLU A 83 4.90 2.36 20.42
N GLN A 84 5.09 1.63 21.53
CA GLN A 84 6.38 1.06 21.88
C GLN A 84 6.97 0.14 20.80
N TYR A 85 6.14 -0.71 20.19
CA TYR A 85 6.60 -1.65 19.17
C TYR A 85 6.86 -0.98 17.82
N PHE A 86 6.03 0.01 17.44
CA PHE A 86 6.26 0.78 16.22
C PHE A 86 7.50 1.66 16.32
N ASP A 87 7.75 2.28 17.47
CA ASP A 87 8.98 3.02 17.74
C ASP A 87 10.22 2.11 17.61
N GLU A 88 10.13 0.87 18.11
CA GLU A 88 11.23 -0.10 17.98
C GLU A 88 11.46 -0.50 16.52
N MET A 89 10.40 -0.77 15.75
CA MET A 89 10.50 -1.05 14.32
C MET A 89 11.12 0.12 13.56
N GLU A 90 10.65 1.35 13.80
CA GLU A 90 11.18 2.56 13.16
C GLU A 90 12.66 2.78 13.49
N SER A 91 13.08 2.51 14.73
CA SER A 91 14.49 2.62 15.13
C SER A 91 15.44 1.69 14.37
N LYS A 92 14.92 0.62 13.76
CA LYS A 92 15.66 -0.39 12.99
C LYS A 92 15.38 -0.30 11.49
N TRP A 93 14.77 0.79 11.02
CA TRP A 93 14.27 0.93 9.66
C TRP A 93 15.25 0.52 8.55
N GLU A 94 16.53 0.88 8.67
CA GLU A 94 17.54 0.57 7.65
C GLU A 94 17.81 -0.93 7.51
N ASP A 95 17.66 -1.70 8.60
CA ASP A 95 17.95 -3.12 8.63
C ASP A 95 16.70 -3.99 8.46
N LEU A 96 15.49 -3.42 8.59
CA LEU A 96 14.23 -4.16 8.54
C LEU A 96 14.04 -4.99 7.25
N THR A 97 13.74 -6.25 7.46
CA THR A 97 13.27 -7.18 6.42
C THR A 97 11.80 -7.54 6.64
N THR A 98 11.16 -8.14 5.64
CA THR A 98 9.76 -8.59 5.77
C THR A 98 9.62 -9.70 6.82
N ASP A 99 10.61 -10.59 6.96
CA ASP A 99 10.67 -11.57 8.06
C ASP A 99 10.72 -10.90 9.44
N GLU A 100 11.52 -9.85 9.60
CA GLU A 100 11.64 -9.12 10.88
C GLU A 100 10.36 -8.35 11.21
N ILE A 101 9.72 -7.71 10.22
CA ILE A 101 8.43 -7.07 10.43
C ILE A 101 7.39 -8.10 10.87
N ASN A 102 7.32 -9.25 10.20
CA ASN A 102 6.41 -10.32 10.60
C ASN A 102 6.67 -10.76 12.06
N TYR A 103 7.94 -10.96 12.42
CA TYR A 103 8.33 -11.29 13.79
C TYR A 103 7.90 -10.22 14.81
N PHE A 104 8.06 -8.92 14.50
CA PHE A 104 7.57 -7.84 15.35
C PHE A 104 6.05 -7.87 15.51
N VAL A 105 5.32 -8.12 14.43
CA VAL A 105 3.86 -8.20 14.43
C VAL A 105 3.35 -9.41 15.24
N GLU A 106 4.04 -10.55 15.17
CA GLU A 106 3.75 -11.71 16.03
C GLU A 106 3.95 -11.36 17.51
N MET A 107 5.11 -10.79 17.87
CA MET A 107 5.38 -10.37 19.25
C MET A 107 4.39 -9.31 19.76
N LEU A 108 3.96 -8.40 18.88
CA LEU A 108 3.00 -7.35 19.21
C LEU A 108 1.61 -7.95 19.50
N ASN A 109 1.13 -8.87 18.67
CA ASN A 109 -0.13 -9.58 18.92
C ASN A 109 -0.06 -10.41 20.23
N ASP A 110 1.09 -11.05 20.50
CA ASP A 110 1.31 -11.76 21.77
C ASP A 110 1.24 -10.80 22.98
N ALA A 111 1.83 -9.60 22.86
CA ALA A 111 1.80 -8.59 23.91
C ALA A 111 0.40 -8.00 24.15
N LEU A 112 -0.39 -7.84 23.08
CA LEU A 112 -1.80 -7.42 23.15
C LEU A 112 -2.70 -8.53 23.70
N GLY A 113 -2.29 -9.80 23.59
CA GLY A 113 -3.08 -10.96 23.97
C GLY A 113 -4.22 -11.29 22.98
N GLU A 114 -4.22 -10.65 21.82
CA GLU A 114 -5.21 -10.84 20.75
C GLU A 114 -4.63 -10.56 19.36
N HIS A 115 -5.13 -11.26 18.34
CA HIS A 115 -4.69 -11.09 16.94
C HIS A 115 -5.44 -9.95 16.25
N ARG A 116 -4.87 -8.75 16.28
CA ARG A 116 -5.45 -7.53 15.68
C ARG A 116 -4.50 -6.75 14.80
N VAL A 117 -3.21 -7.06 14.84
CA VAL A 117 -2.21 -6.50 13.94
C VAL A 117 -1.94 -7.52 12.84
N TYR A 118 -2.00 -7.07 11.59
CA TYR A 118 -1.90 -7.88 10.39
C TYR A 118 -0.76 -7.36 9.52
N TYR A 119 -0.01 -8.28 8.92
CA TYR A 119 1.08 -7.96 8.02
C TYR A 119 1.03 -8.87 6.78
N GLU A 120 0.29 -8.41 5.79
CA GLU A 120 -0.01 -9.21 4.58
C GLU A 120 1.18 -9.28 3.61
N ALA A 121 2.14 -8.36 3.71
CA ALA A 121 3.28 -8.34 2.79
C ALA A 121 4.14 -9.62 2.92
N TYR A 122 4.22 -10.20 4.12
CA TYR A 122 4.86 -11.49 4.36
C TYR A 122 4.16 -12.63 3.60
N ASP A 123 2.85 -12.75 3.77
CA ASP A 123 2.04 -13.81 3.15
C ASP A 123 1.99 -13.71 1.63
N LEU A 124 2.09 -12.48 1.10
CA LEU A 124 2.18 -12.20 -0.32
C LEU A 124 3.59 -12.46 -0.89
N GLY A 125 4.58 -12.72 -0.04
CA GLY A 125 5.95 -13.03 -0.43
C GLY A 125 6.73 -11.82 -0.95
N LEU A 126 6.44 -10.62 -0.45
CA LEU A 126 7.22 -9.43 -0.78
C LEU A 126 8.58 -9.48 -0.07
N GLU A 127 9.58 -8.96 -0.76
CA GLU A 127 10.86 -8.58 -0.19
C GLU A 127 10.92 -7.07 0.10
N ARG A 128 12.00 -6.62 0.74
CA ARG A 128 12.25 -5.20 0.95
C ARG A 128 12.35 -4.50 -0.41
N ASN A 129 11.78 -3.29 -0.49
CA ASN A 129 11.68 -2.50 -1.71
C ASN A 129 10.83 -3.15 -2.82
N GLU A 130 9.84 -3.93 -2.42
CA GLU A 130 8.82 -4.43 -3.32
C GLU A 130 7.43 -3.88 -2.97
N ALA A 131 6.56 -3.89 -3.97
CA ALA A 131 5.16 -3.57 -3.82
C ALA A 131 4.30 -4.57 -4.59
N TYR A 132 3.15 -4.88 -4.03
CA TYR A 132 2.10 -5.64 -4.69
C TYR A 132 1.09 -4.69 -5.31
N VAL A 133 1.01 -4.71 -6.64
CA VAL A 133 0.15 -3.81 -7.42
C VAL A 133 -0.97 -4.61 -8.04
N ILE A 134 -2.20 -4.13 -7.90
CA ILE A 134 -3.41 -4.72 -8.44
C ILE A 134 -3.96 -3.81 -9.55
N LEU A 135 -4.00 -4.31 -10.78
CA LEU A 135 -4.38 -3.59 -11.98
C LEU A 135 -5.62 -4.18 -12.63
N ASN A 136 -6.60 -3.33 -12.93
CA ASN A 136 -7.73 -3.62 -13.79
C ASN A 136 -7.35 -3.47 -15.26
N ILE A 137 -6.75 -4.51 -15.84
CA ILE A 137 -6.32 -4.55 -17.25
C ILE A 137 -7.49 -4.34 -18.22
N LYS A 138 -8.70 -4.81 -17.87
CA LYS A 138 -9.88 -4.51 -18.69
C LYS A 138 -10.22 -3.03 -18.67
N GLY A 139 -10.10 -2.38 -17.52
CA GLY A 139 -10.26 -0.95 -17.39
C GLY A 139 -9.25 -0.18 -18.22
N LEU A 140 -7.99 -0.64 -18.23
CA LEU A 140 -6.95 -0.05 -19.06
C LEU A 140 -7.29 -0.16 -20.56
N TYR A 141 -7.63 -1.36 -21.04
CA TYR A 141 -8.06 -1.56 -22.44
C TYR A 141 -9.29 -0.73 -22.80
N TYR A 142 -10.23 -0.58 -21.87
CA TYR A 142 -11.39 0.28 -22.09
C TYR A 142 -10.97 1.73 -22.29
N LEU A 143 -10.15 2.29 -21.38
CA LEU A 143 -9.64 3.66 -21.50
C LEU A 143 -8.86 3.89 -22.79
N GLU A 144 -8.05 2.92 -23.23
CA GLU A 144 -7.33 3.02 -24.51
C GLU A 144 -8.25 3.28 -25.72
N ASN A 145 -9.51 2.86 -25.66
CA ASN A 145 -10.48 2.96 -26.74
C ASN A 145 -11.49 4.12 -26.59
N VAL A 146 -11.71 4.62 -25.36
CA VAL A 146 -12.74 5.64 -25.09
C VAL A 146 -12.19 7.00 -24.71
N VAL A 147 -10.92 7.10 -24.32
CA VAL A 147 -10.30 8.39 -23.95
C VAL A 147 -10.14 9.25 -25.20
N ASP A 148 -10.63 10.48 -25.11
CA ASP A 148 -10.60 11.45 -26.21
C ASP A 148 -9.19 12.03 -26.40
N SER A 149 -8.95 12.71 -27.53
CA SER A 149 -7.64 13.30 -27.86
C SER A 149 -7.13 14.31 -26.82
N GLU A 150 -8.04 14.99 -26.13
CA GLU A 150 -7.68 15.98 -25.08
C GLU A 150 -7.02 15.30 -23.89
N ASP A 151 -7.53 14.14 -23.46
CA ASP A 151 -7.08 13.44 -22.25
C ASP A 151 -6.08 12.32 -22.55
N ARG A 152 -5.78 12.09 -23.83
CA ARG A 152 -4.90 10.98 -24.24
C ARG A 152 -3.52 11.06 -23.59
N HIS A 153 -2.97 12.27 -23.47
CA HIS A 153 -1.69 12.50 -22.81
C HIS A 153 -1.70 12.05 -21.35
N VAL A 154 -2.80 12.23 -20.62
CA VAL A 154 -2.95 11.79 -19.22
C VAL A 154 -2.85 10.27 -19.11
N LEU A 155 -3.53 9.56 -20.01
CA LEU A 155 -3.47 8.10 -20.08
C LEU A 155 -2.06 7.61 -20.45
N ASP A 156 -1.46 8.19 -21.50
CA ASP A 156 -0.16 7.76 -21.99
C ASP A 156 0.95 8.02 -20.93
N GLU A 157 0.89 9.14 -20.19
CA GLU A 157 1.82 9.41 -19.08
C GLU A 157 1.63 8.44 -17.92
N ALA A 158 0.39 8.18 -17.48
CA ALA A 158 0.13 7.23 -16.39
C ALA A 158 0.62 5.81 -16.73
N VAL A 159 0.40 5.36 -17.96
CA VAL A 159 0.89 4.07 -18.45
C VAL A 159 2.42 4.06 -18.57
N SER A 160 3.01 5.16 -19.03
CA SER A 160 4.46 5.31 -19.13
C SER A 160 5.14 5.15 -17.77
N ILE A 161 4.60 5.79 -16.73
CA ILE A 161 5.11 5.66 -15.35
C ILE A 161 4.97 4.21 -14.85
N LEU A 162 3.80 3.59 -14.99
CA LEU A 162 3.60 2.17 -14.60
C LEU A 162 4.60 1.23 -15.28
N THR A 163 4.89 1.47 -16.56
CA THR A 163 5.80 0.63 -17.35
C THR A 163 7.24 0.69 -16.85
N LYS A 164 7.64 1.74 -16.10
CA LYS A 164 8.97 1.79 -15.47
C LYS A 164 9.21 0.62 -14.50
N TYR A 165 8.14 0.07 -13.91
CA TYR A 165 8.19 -0.94 -12.84
C TYR A 165 7.71 -2.34 -13.26
N MET A 166 7.29 -2.52 -14.52
CA MET A 166 6.76 -3.79 -15.06
C MET A 166 7.80 -4.56 -15.87
#